data_AF-E1ZU17-F1
#
_entry.id   AF-E1ZU17-F1
#
_cell.length_a   1.000
_cell.length_b   1.000
_cell.length_c   1.000
_cell.angle_alpha   90.00
_cell.angle_beta   90.00
_cell.angle_gamma   90.00
#
_symmetry.space_group_name_H-M   'P 1'
#
loop_
_entity.id
_entity.type
_entity.pdbx_description
1 polymer ?
#
loop_
_entity_poly.entity_id
_entity_poly.type
_entity_poly.pdbx_seq_one_letter_code
_entity_poly.pdbx_strand_id
1 'polypeptide(L)'
;QFAPTRPGFLHFMGESKVVYEAFEEILDQAAVPYYKQLTNTGLERSEPLAKDIAYMQQQWGMEAPVAAEDGPGHTYAKLLRELAVSSPPAFLCHYYNHYFAHTAGGRMIGKSVSNAVLDGWTGAFYQWEGDVKERLDAVRATINGIAAEWSQEEKDACMQETPKTFGWGGRLVQLITEGQPMGH
;
A
#
# COMPACT_ATOMS: atom_id res chain seq x y z
N GLN A 1 -22.02 6.33 -6.62
CA GLN A 1 -21.19 7.54 -6.81
C GLN A 1 -20.09 7.56 -5.76
N PHE A 2 -18.83 7.73 -6.16
CA PHE A 2 -17.70 7.89 -5.23
C PHE A 2 -17.77 9.29 -4.60
N ALA A 3 -17.90 9.36 -3.27
CA ALA A 3 -18.06 10.60 -2.51
C ALA A 3 -16.98 10.67 -1.41
N PRO A 4 -15.75 11.08 -1.77
CA PRO A 4 -14.66 11.15 -0.81
C PRO A 4 -14.90 12.25 0.23
N THR A 5 -14.42 12.06 1.45
CA THR A 5 -14.40 13.10 2.49
C THR A 5 -12.97 13.35 2.97
N ARG A 6 -12.69 14.56 3.47
CA ARG A 6 -11.37 14.86 4.07
C ARG A 6 -11.05 13.92 5.25
N PRO A 7 -11.97 13.69 6.22
CA PRO A 7 -11.73 12.75 7.32
C PRO A 7 -11.54 11.31 6.85
N GLY A 8 -12.38 10.84 5.91
CA GLY A 8 -12.27 9.51 5.35
C GLY A 8 -10.93 9.28 4.64
N PHE A 9 -10.45 10.28 3.89
CA PHE A 9 -9.15 10.19 3.24
C PHE A 9 -7.97 10.18 4.24
N LEU A 10 -8.08 10.97 5.32
CA LEU A 10 -7.07 10.95 6.39
C LEU A 10 -7.06 9.60 7.14
N HIS A 11 -8.23 9.00 7.36
CA HIS A 11 -8.35 7.65 7.92
C HIS A 11 -7.73 6.60 7.00
N PHE A 12 -8.02 6.66 5.69
CA PHE A 12 -7.38 5.81 4.68
C PHE A 12 -5.85 5.92 4.73
N MET A 13 -5.30 7.13 4.89
CA MET A 13 -3.85 7.31 4.99
C MET A 13 -3.26 6.72 6.26
N GLY A 14 -3.92 6.89 7.41
CA GLY A 14 -3.49 6.27 8.67
C GLY A 14 -3.43 4.74 8.58
N GLU A 15 -4.50 4.12 8.09
CA GLU A 15 -4.59 2.67 7.92
C GLU A 15 -3.62 2.14 6.84
N SER A 16 -3.44 2.89 5.74
CA SER A 16 -2.45 2.54 4.70
C SER A 16 -1.02 2.63 5.22
N LYS A 17 -0.72 3.63 6.08
CA LYS A 17 0.61 3.79 6.66
C LYS A 17 1.02 2.57 7.46
N VAL A 18 0.12 2.02 8.28
CA VAL A 18 0.35 0.76 9.03
C VAL A 18 0.74 -0.39 8.11
N VAL A 19 0.10 -0.49 6.94
CA VAL A 19 0.39 -1.55 5.95
C VAL A 19 1.75 -1.34 5.29
N TYR A 20 2.09 -0.12 4.88
CA TYR A 20 3.40 0.19 4.29
C TYR A 20 4.53 0.00 5.30
N GLU A 21 4.35 0.42 6.55
CA GLU A 21 5.30 0.15 7.64
C GLU A 21 5.51 -1.35 7.81
N ALA A 22 4.46 -2.17 7.78
CA ALA A 22 4.61 -3.62 7.88
C ALA A 22 5.43 -4.19 6.70
N PHE A 23 5.18 -3.76 5.46
CA PHE A 23 6.01 -4.18 4.33
C PHE A 23 7.48 -3.79 4.51
N GLU A 24 7.73 -2.53 4.85
CA GLU A 24 9.08 -1.98 4.98
C GLU A 24 9.84 -2.64 6.15
N GLU A 25 9.19 -2.86 7.29
CA GLU A 25 9.73 -3.60 8.45
C GLU A 25 10.10 -5.04 8.08
N ILE A 26 9.20 -5.78 7.41
CA ILE A 26 9.43 -7.17 7.01
C ILE A 26 10.64 -7.27 6.09
N LEU A 27 10.73 -6.37 5.11
CA LEU A 27 11.82 -6.36 4.14
C LEU A 27 13.16 -5.97 4.79
N ASP A 28 13.14 -5.05 5.76
CA ASP A 28 14.35 -4.62 6.47
C ASP A 28 14.88 -5.71 7.42
N GLN A 29 13.97 -6.40 8.14
CA GLN A 29 14.31 -7.54 9.00
C GLN A 29 14.97 -8.69 8.22
N ALA A 30 14.67 -8.82 6.93
CA ALA A 30 15.32 -9.72 5.99
C ALA A 30 15.39 -11.19 6.47
N ALA A 31 14.33 -11.69 7.11
CA ALA A 31 14.22 -13.07 7.57
C ALA A 31 14.29 -14.11 6.44
N VAL A 32 14.02 -13.69 5.20
CA VAL A 32 14.18 -14.49 3.96
C VAL A 32 15.29 -13.85 3.13
N PRO A 33 16.25 -14.63 2.58
CA PRO A 33 17.47 -14.09 1.97
C PRO A 33 17.26 -13.02 0.89
N TYR A 34 16.19 -13.10 0.11
CA TYR A 34 15.95 -12.17 -0.98
C TYR A 34 15.18 -10.90 -0.59
N TYR A 35 14.64 -10.80 0.63
CA TYR A 35 13.86 -9.62 1.04
C TYR A 35 14.69 -8.34 1.02
N LYS A 36 15.97 -8.40 1.37
CA LYS A 36 16.84 -7.21 1.33
C LYS A 36 16.99 -6.63 -0.08
N GLN A 37 16.82 -7.43 -1.13
CA GLN A 37 16.87 -6.97 -2.53
C GLN A 37 15.68 -6.08 -2.90
N LEU A 38 14.63 -6.04 -2.08
CA LEU A 38 13.43 -5.22 -2.26
C LEU A 38 13.35 -4.07 -1.26
N THR A 39 14.46 -3.77 -0.55
CA THR A 39 14.60 -2.56 0.27
C THR A 39 15.24 -1.43 -0.52
N ASN A 40 14.96 -0.18 -0.16
CA ASN A 40 15.52 1.02 -0.81
C ASN A 40 15.24 1.08 -2.32
N THR A 41 14.05 0.65 -2.72
CA THR A 41 13.59 0.67 -4.11
C THR A 41 13.18 2.09 -4.57
N GLY A 42 12.92 2.96 -3.60
CA GLY A 42 12.27 4.26 -3.76
C GLY A 42 10.77 4.14 -3.99
N LEU A 43 10.18 2.96 -3.82
CA LEU A 43 8.73 2.77 -3.81
C LEU A 43 8.12 2.91 -2.41
N GLU A 44 8.93 2.84 -1.35
CA GLU A 44 8.55 2.93 0.07
C GLU A 44 7.65 4.15 0.32
N ARG A 45 6.56 3.98 1.09
CA ARG A 45 5.50 4.99 1.25
C ARG A 45 5.20 5.36 2.71
N SER A 46 5.77 4.68 3.70
CA SER A 46 5.55 5.01 5.12
C SER A 46 5.88 6.47 5.45
N GLU A 47 7.05 6.95 5.02
CA GLU A 47 7.52 8.32 5.26
C GLU A 47 6.72 9.37 4.48
N PRO A 48 6.46 9.22 3.15
CA PRO A 48 5.52 10.07 2.43
C PRO A 48 4.14 10.18 3.08
N LEU A 49 3.58 9.06 3.56
CA LEU A 49 2.31 9.05 4.28
C LEU A 49 2.39 9.83 5.59
N ALA A 50 3.47 9.67 6.36
CA ALA A 50 3.66 10.43 7.60
C ALA A 50 3.71 11.95 7.35
N LYS A 51 4.41 12.38 6.28
CA LYS A 51 4.48 13.79 5.87
C LYS A 51 3.10 14.33 5.48
N ASP A 52 2.35 13.56 4.69
CA ASP A 52 1.03 13.96 4.22
C ASP A 52 0.00 14.02 5.35
N ILE A 53 0.01 13.05 6.26
CA ILE A 53 -0.84 13.06 7.46
C ILE A 53 -0.57 14.32 8.28
N ALA A 54 0.70 14.62 8.58
CA ALA A 54 1.07 15.82 9.35
C ALA A 54 0.64 17.12 8.64
N TYR A 55 0.83 17.18 7.31
CA TYR A 55 0.35 18.31 6.51
C TYR A 55 -1.17 18.47 6.62
N MET A 56 -1.94 17.39 6.48
CA MET A 56 -3.40 17.46 6.57
C MET A 56 -3.89 17.91 7.95
N GLN A 57 -3.24 17.44 9.02
CA GLN A 57 -3.55 17.83 10.38
C GLN A 57 -3.33 19.34 10.59
N GLN A 58 -2.22 19.88 10.07
CA GLN A 58 -1.90 21.30 10.15
C GLN A 58 -2.82 22.16 9.27
N GLN A 59 -3.01 21.77 8.01
CA GLN A 59 -3.69 22.58 7.00
C GLN A 59 -5.20 22.69 7.26
N TRP A 60 -5.85 21.62 7.71
CA TRP A 60 -7.30 21.57 7.92
C TRP A 60 -7.70 21.38 9.38
N GLY A 61 -6.75 21.39 10.33
CA GLY A 61 -7.04 21.29 11.77
C GLY A 61 -7.71 19.98 12.16
N MET A 62 -7.31 18.87 11.51
CA MET A 62 -7.89 17.55 11.71
C MET A 62 -6.94 16.62 12.46
N GLU A 63 -7.45 15.50 12.97
CA GLU A 63 -6.63 14.41 13.50
C GLU A 63 -6.91 13.12 12.74
N ALA A 64 -5.86 12.35 12.44
CA ALA A 64 -6.03 11.03 11.87
C ALA A 64 -6.57 10.10 12.97
N PRO A 65 -7.65 9.34 12.71
CA PRO A 65 -8.05 8.28 13.61
C PRO A 65 -6.87 7.34 13.85
N VAL A 66 -6.65 6.96 15.10
CA VAL A 66 -5.71 5.87 15.41
C VAL A 66 -6.26 4.61 14.75
N ALA A 67 -5.44 3.94 13.94
CA ALA A 67 -5.82 2.69 13.31
C ALA A 67 -6.18 1.67 14.40
N ALA A 68 -7.38 1.08 14.28
CA ALA A 68 -7.83 0.12 15.27
C ALA A 68 -7.08 -1.21 15.12
N GLU A 69 -6.86 -1.93 16.22
CA GLU A 69 -6.18 -3.24 16.19
C GLU A 69 -6.94 -4.28 15.34
N ASP A 70 -8.28 -4.18 15.30
CA ASP A 70 -9.16 -4.97 14.42
C ASP A 70 -9.52 -4.24 13.11
N GLY A 71 -8.92 -3.07 12.87
CA GLY A 71 -9.06 -2.29 11.66
C GLY A 71 -8.40 -2.94 10.44
N PRO A 72 -8.71 -2.47 9.22
CA PRO A 72 -8.23 -3.07 7.99
C PRO A 72 -6.70 -3.03 7.85
N GLY A 73 -6.03 -1.98 8.31
CA GLY A 73 -4.57 -1.83 8.24
C GLY A 73 -3.85 -2.79 9.16
N HIS A 74 -4.19 -2.84 10.45
CA HIS A 74 -3.58 -3.79 11.40
C HIS A 74 -3.89 -5.25 11.05
N THR A 75 -5.12 -5.54 10.63
CA THR A 75 -5.49 -6.90 10.20
C THR A 75 -4.71 -7.33 8.96
N TYR A 76 -4.54 -6.43 7.98
CA TYR A 76 -3.75 -6.74 6.80
C TYR A 76 -2.26 -6.86 7.13
N ALA A 77 -1.71 -5.95 7.93
CA ALA A 77 -0.32 -6.02 8.41
C ALA A 77 -0.02 -7.34 9.14
N LYS A 78 -0.96 -7.84 9.94
CA LYS A 78 -0.84 -9.16 10.59
C LYS A 78 -0.74 -10.29 9.58
N LEU A 79 -1.61 -10.30 8.56
CA LEU A 79 -1.55 -11.26 7.46
C LEU A 79 -0.20 -11.19 6.73
N LEU A 80 0.30 -9.99 6.42
CA LEU A 80 1.59 -9.81 5.75
C LEU A 80 2.74 -10.39 6.57
N ARG A 81 2.77 -10.14 7.89
CA ARG A 81 3.78 -10.69 8.80
C ARG A 81 3.72 -12.21 8.89
N GLU A 82 2.52 -12.79 8.87
CA GLU A 82 2.34 -14.25 8.83
C GLU A 82 2.88 -14.85 7.52
N LEU A 83 2.43 -14.32 6.38
CA LEU A 83 2.85 -14.79 5.05
C LEU A 83 4.35 -14.62 4.83
N ALA A 84 4.96 -13.55 5.35
CA ALA A 84 6.39 -13.30 5.22
C ALA A 84 7.26 -14.42 5.79
N VAL A 85 6.73 -15.23 6.71
CA VAL A 85 7.41 -16.39 7.30
C VAL A 85 6.85 -17.69 6.74
N SER A 86 5.53 -17.84 6.65
CA SER A 86 4.89 -19.10 6.28
C SER A 86 4.90 -19.37 4.77
N SER A 87 4.88 -18.32 3.94
CA SER A 87 4.92 -18.43 2.48
C SER A 87 5.49 -17.15 1.84
N PRO A 88 6.83 -17.04 1.75
CA PRO A 88 7.49 -15.90 1.11
C PRO A 88 7.01 -15.57 -0.32
N PRO A 89 6.67 -16.55 -1.19
CA PRO A 89 6.06 -16.26 -2.49
C PRO A 89 4.69 -15.57 -2.39
N ALA A 90 3.84 -16.01 -1.45
CA ALA A 90 2.55 -15.39 -1.18
C ALA A 90 2.71 -13.94 -0.67
N PHE A 91 3.66 -13.71 0.24
CA PHE A 91 4.02 -12.35 0.67
C PHE A 91 4.47 -11.47 -0.50
N LEU A 92 5.29 -11.98 -1.42
CA LEU A 92 5.72 -11.23 -2.61
C LEU A 92 4.58 -10.89 -3.56
N CYS A 93 3.55 -11.74 -3.65
CA CYS A 93 2.32 -11.39 -4.38
C CYS A 93 1.69 -10.12 -3.82
N HIS A 94 1.56 -10.04 -2.49
CA HIS A 94 1.00 -8.88 -1.83
C HIS A 94 1.87 -7.64 -2.01
N TYR A 95 3.19 -7.75 -1.84
CA TYR A 95 4.12 -6.66 -2.07
C TYR A 95 4.00 -6.12 -3.50
N TYR A 96 4.10 -7.00 -4.50
CA TYR A 96 3.98 -6.61 -5.90
C TYR A 96 2.64 -5.92 -6.18
N ASN A 97 1.52 -6.56 -5.89
CA ASN A 97 0.23 -6.01 -6.25
C ASN A 97 -0.12 -4.74 -5.48
N HIS A 98 0.25 -4.63 -4.20
CA HIS A 98 -0.07 -3.45 -3.39
C HIS A 98 0.69 -2.21 -3.87
N TYR A 99 2.02 -2.30 -4.03
CA TYR A 99 2.83 -1.18 -4.51
C TYR A 99 2.48 -0.80 -5.95
N PHE A 100 2.29 -1.78 -6.84
CA PHE A 100 2.02 -1.50 -8.26
C PHE A 100 0.61 -0.93 -8.46
N ALA A 101 -0.39 -1.41 -7.72
CA ALA A 101 -1.73 -0.83 -7.75
C ALA A 101 -1.72 0.65 -7.34
N HIS A 102 -0.91 1.01 -6.34
CA HIS A 102 -0.77 2.40 -5.90
C HIS A 102 -0.19 3.31 -7.00
N THR A 103 0.84 2.86 -7.72
CA THR A 103 1.45 3.63 -8.83
C THR A 103 0.54 3.81 -10.06
N ALA A 104 -0.48 2.95 -10.21
CA ALA A 104 -1.42 3.00 -11.31
C ALA A 104 -2.79 3.53 -10.86
N GLY A 105 -3.67 2.65 -10.38
CA GLY A 105 -5.02 3.01 -9.95
C GLY A 105 -5.04 3.96 -8.76
N GLY A 106 -4.09 3.83 -7.83
CA GLY A 106 -3.95 4.69 -6.67
C GLY A 106 -3.77 6.17 -7.04
N ARG A 107 -2.98 6.48 -8.08
CA ARG A 107 -2.84 7.86 -8.59
C ARG A 107 -4.15 8.45 -9.10
N MET A 108 -5.00 7.64 -9.73
CA MET A 108 -6.32 8.10 -10.20
C MET A 108 -7.26 8.38 -9.04
N ILE A 109 -7.23 7.54 -8.00
CA ILE A 109 -7.98 7.78 -6.74
C ILE A 109 -7.48 9.06 -6.07
N GLY A 110 -6.16 9.21 -5.89
CA GLY A 110 -5.54 10.39 -5.30
C GLY A 110 -5.94 11.68 -6.01
N LYS A 111 -5.91 11.68 -7.35
CA LYS A 111 -6.36 12.83 -8.16
C LYS A 111 -7.85 13.13 -7.97
N SER A 112 -8.69 12.10 -7.88
CA SER A 112 -10.13 12.25 -7.63
C SER A 112 -10.41 12.91 -6.28
N VAL A 113 -9.76 12.42 -5.21
CA VAL A 113 -9.87 12.99 -3.87
C VAL A 113 -9.32 14.42 -3.84
N SER A 114 -8.17 14.65 -4.46
CA SER A 114 -7.53 15.96 -4.55
C SER A 114 -8.47 17.04 -5.08
N ASN A 115 -9.13 16.74 -6.21
CA ASN A 115 -10.07 17.64 -6.86
C ASN A 115 -11.36 17.81 -6.07
N ALA A 116 -11.83 16.76 -5.40
CA ALA A 116 -13.13 16.77 -4.72
C ALA A 116 -13.06 17.48 -3.37
N VAL A 117 -12.02 17.21 -2.59
CA VAL A 117 -11.98 17.58 -1.17
C VAL A 117 -10.64 18.10 -0.67
N LEU A 118 -9.57 18.22 -1.47
CA LEU A 118 -8.27 18.72 -0.98
C LEU A 118 -7.80 19.99 -1.70
N ASP A 119 -8.72 20.74 -2.31
CA ASP A 119 -8.43 22.03 -2.95
C ASP A 119 -7.31 21.93 -4.01
N GLY A 120 -7.21 20.78 -4.69
CA GLY A 120 -6.18 20.48 -5.69
C GLY A 120 -4.82 20.06 -5.11
N TRP A 121 -4.67 19.97 -3.79
CA TRP A 121 -3.44 19.46 -3.17
C TRP A 121 -3.24 17.98 -3.47
N THR A 122 -2.03 17.60 -3.84
CA THR A 122 -1.59 16.21 -4.02
C THR A 122 -0.33 15.99 -3.19
N GLY A 123 -0.45 15.15 -2.16
CA GLY A 123 0.64 14.87 -1.22
C GLY A 123 1.76 13.99 -1.78
N ALA A 124 2.82 13.87 -0.98
CA ALA A 124 4.01 13.06 -1.24
C ALA A 124 3.69 11.58 -1.46
N PHE A 125 2.58 11.06 -0.92
CA PHE A 125 2.14 9.69 -1.08
C PHE A 125 2.00 9.29 -2.56
N TYR A 126 1.62 10.24 -3.43
CA TYR A 126 1.46 10.03 -4.88
C TYR A 126 2.61 10.60 -5.72
N GLN A 127 3.74 10.93 -5.10
CA GLN A 127 4.91 11.50 -5.76
C GLN A 127 6.15 10.64 -5.50
N TRP A 128 6.99 10.51 -6.51
CA TRP A 128 8.24 9.75 -6.43
C TRP A 128 9.38 10.61 -6.93
N GLU A 129 10.56 10.41 -6.35
CA GLU A 129 11.78 11.00 -6.89
C GLU A 129 12.14 10.28 -8.21
N GLY A 130 12.29 11.05 -9.28
CA GLY A 130 12.58 10.49 -10.62
C GLY A 130 11.39 9.78 -11.27
N ASP A 131 11.67 8.99 -12.31
CA ASP A 131 10.63 8.23 -13.03
C ASP A 131 10.25 6.96 -12.24
N VAL A 132 9.02 6.92 -11.73
CA VAL A 132 8.47 5.76 -11.04
C VAL A 132 8.46 4.51 -11.93
N LYS A 133 8.38 4.66 -13.25
CA LYS A 133 8.39 3.52 -14.17
C LYS A 133 9.72 2.77 -14.13
N GLU A 134 10.83 3.48 -14.11
CA GLU A 134 12.17 2.87 -14.00
C GLU A 134 12.29 2.07 -12.70
N ARG A 135 11.75 2.58 -11.60
CA ARG A 135 11.70 1.89 -10.30
C ARG A 135 10.86 0.61 -10.35
N LEU A 136 9.67 0.69 -10.98
CA LEU A 136 8.80 -0.47 -11.15
C LEU A 136 9.46 -1.55 -12.03
N ASP A 137 10.16 -1.15 -13.10
CA ASP A 137 10.86 -2.08 -13.98
C ASP A 137 12.03 -2.77 -13.26
N ALA A 138 12.77 -2.04 -12.42
CA ALA A 138 13.81 -2.62 -11.57
C ALA A 138 13.24 -3.65 -10.57
N VAL A 139 12.15 -3.31 -9.88
CA VAL A 139 11.49 -4.23 -8.94
C VAL A 139 10.92 -5.46 -9.65
N ARG A 140 10.34 -5.31 -10.85
CA ARG A 140 9.90 -6.45 -11.67
C ARG A 140 11.07 -7.38 -12.01
N ALA A 141 12.21 -6.82 -12.42
CA ALA A 141 13.39 -7.61 -12.74
C ALA A 141 13.89 -8.40 -11.53
N THR A 142 13.95 -7.77 -10.34
CA THR A 142 14.30 -8.44 -9.08
C THR A 142 13.34 -9.58 -8.75
N ILE A 143 12.03 -9.33 -8.79
CA ILE A 143 11.01 -10.35 -8.50
C ILE A 143 11.08 -11.50 -9.51
N ASN A 144 11.29 -11.22 -10.80
CA ASN A 144 11.46 -12.25 -11.83
C ASN A 144 12.71 -13.11 -11.57
N GLY A 145 13.81 -12.51 -11.11
CA GLY A 145 15.02 -13.24 -10.73
C GLY A 145 14.78 -14.15 -9.53
N ILE A 146 14.06 -13.67 -8.50
CA ILE A 146 13.68 -14.47 -7.33
C ILE A 146 12.76 -15.63 -7.74
N ALA A 147 11.74 -15.35 -8.56
CA ALA A 147 10.73 -16.31 -8.97
C ALA A 147 11.23 -17.35 -10.00
N ALA A 148 12.39 -17.12 -10.61
CA ALA A 148 13.03 -18.09 -11.51
C ALA A 148 13.36 -19.41 -10.79
N GLU A 149 13.75 -19.31 -9.50
CA GLU A 149 14.12 -20.45 -8.66
C GLU A 149 12.91 -21.10 -7.96
N TRP A 150 11.72 -20.53 -8.09
CA TRP A 150 10.52 -21.08 -7.47
C TRP A 150 10.05 -22.36 -8.17
N SER A 151 9.66 -23.31 -7.33
CA SER A 151 8.83 -24.45 -7.71
C SER A 151 7.46 -23.99 -8.25
N GLN A 152 6.74 -24.91 -8.89
CA GLN A 152 5.38 -24.62 -9.35
C GLN A 152 4.43 -24.33 -8.17
N GLU A 153 4.57 -25.04 -7.06
CA GLU A 153 3.76 -24.82 -5.86
C GLU A 153 3.95 -23.42 -5.28
N GLU A 154 5.18 -22.91 -5.27
CA GLU A 154 5.49 -21.54 -4.83
C GLU A 154 4.91 -20.48 -5.77
N LYS A 155 4.97 -20.72 -7.08
CA LYS A 155 4.34 -19.85 -8.08
C LYS A 155 2.82 -19.83 -7.90
N ASP A 156 2.22 -20.99 -7.67
CA ASP A 156 0.77 -21.11 -7.45
C ASP A 156 0.35 -20.41 -6.15
N ALA A 157 1.12 -20.59 -5.06
CA ALA A 157 0.88 -19.92 -3.78
C ALA A 157 0.92 -18.38 -3.92
N CYS A 158 1.89 -17.85 -4.68
CA CYS A 158 1.93 -16.43 -5.04
C CYS A 158 0.65 -16.03 -5.77
N MET A 159 0.28 -16.70 -6.86
CA MET A 159 -0.86 -16.31 -7.68
C MET A 159 -2.20 -16.38 -6.94
N GLN A 160 -2.38 -17.34 -6.04
CA GLN A 160 -3.61 -17.53 -5.24
C GLN A 160 -3.91 -16.38 -4.27
N GLU A 161 -2.91 -15.62 -3.84
CA GLU A 161 -3.11 -14.45 -2.96
C GLU A 161 -3.54 -13.17 -3.70
N THR A 162 -3.52 -13.18 -5.04
CA THR A 162 -3.85 -12.00 -5.86
C THR A 162 -5.24 -11.42 -5.51
N PRO A 163 -6.33 -12.20 -5.45
CA PRO A 163 -7.66 -11.67 -5.11
C PRO A 163 -7.73 -11.09 -3.70
N LYS A 164 -7.02 -11.69 -2.73
CA LYS A 164 -6.97 -11.19 -1.36
C LYS A 164 -6.26 -9.85 -1.28
N THR A 165 -5.19 -9.63 -2.05
CA THR A 165 -4.51 -8.33 -2.14
C THR A 165 -5.49 -7.23 -2.58
N PHE A 166 -6.29 -7.47 -3.62
CA PHE A 166 -7.31 -6.51 -4.07
C PHE A 166 -8.44 -6.35 -3.06
N GLY A 167 -8.83 -7.42 -2.37
CA GLY A 167 -9.80 -7.35 -1.28
C GLY A 167 -9.35 -6.40 -0.16
N TRP A 168 -8.10 -6.50 0.28
CA TRP A 168 -7.53 -5.59 1.27
C TRP A 168 -7.38 -4.16 0.76
N GLY A 169 -6.88 -3.98 -0.47
CA GLY A 169 -6.82 -2.65 -1.10
C GLY A 169 -8.19 -1.99 -1.18
N GLY A 170 -9.24 -2.76 -1.52
CA GLY A 170 -10.62 -2.29 -1.55
C GLY A 170 -11.14 -1.85 -0.18
N ARG A 171 -10.84 -2.63 0.88
CA ARG A 171 -11.21 -2.26 2.27
C ARG A 171 -10.56 -0.96 2.72
N LEU A 172 -9.30 -0.73 2.37
CA LEU A 172 -8.62 0.53 2.65
C LEU A 172 -9.29 1.68 1.88
N VAL A 173 -9.51 1.52 0.57
CA VAL A 173 -10.13 2.55 -0.27
C VAL A 173 -11.56 2.91 0.19
N GLN A 174 -12.31 1.97 0.75
CA GLN A 174 -13.65 2.23 1.32
C GLN A 174 -13.62 3.23 2.50
N LEU A 175 -12.49 3.38 3.18
CA LEU A 175 -12.36 4.36 4.27
C LEU A 175 -12.45 5.79 3.76
N ILE A 176 -12.06 6.03 2.49
CA ILE A 176 -12.07 7.36 1.87
C ILE A 176 -13.47 7.98 1.87
N THR A 177 -14.52 7.16 1.84
CA THR A 177 -15.92 7.59 1.82
C THR A 177 -16.61 7.39 3.17
N GLU A 178 -15.86 7.13 4.26
CA GLU A 178 -16.39 6.85 5.61
C GLU A 178 -17.42 5.71 5.63
N GLY A 179 -17.23 4.69 4.77
CA GLY A 179 -18.14 3.56 4.66
C GLY A 179 -19.43 3.84 3.87
N GLN A 180 -19.56 5.01 3.22
CA GLN A 180 -20.61 5.20 2.22
C GLN A 180 -20.34 4.31 1.00
N PRO A 181 -21.30 3.48 0.54
CA PRO A 181 -21.07 2.52 -0.52
C PRO A 181 -20.69 3.21 -1.83
N MET A 182 -19.67 2.67 -2.52
CA MET A 182 -19.37 3.06 -3.90
C MET A 182 -20.52 2.59 -4.80
N GLY A 183 -21.48 3.49 -5.07
CA GLY A 183 -22.64 3.13 -5.90
C GLY A 183 -22.22 2.66 -7.30
N HIS A 184 -22.88 1.59 -7.75
CA HIS A 184 -22.76 0.94 -9.05
C HIS A 184 -23.00 1.87 -10.24
#